data_AF-A0A1F9AVL4-F1
#
_entry.id   AF-A0A1F9AVL4-F1
#
_cell.length_a   1.000
_cell.length_b   1.000
_cell.length_c   1.000
_cell.angle_alpha   90.00
_cell.angle_beta   90.00
_cell.angle_gamma   90.00
#
_symmetry.space_group_name_H-M   'P 1'
#
loop_
_entity.id
_entity.type
_entity.pdbx_description
1 polymer ?
#
loop_
_entity_poly.entity_id
_entity_poly.type
_entity_poly.pdbx_seq_one_letter_code
_entity_poly.pdbx_strand_id
1 'polypeptide(L)' 'MREGKEVVFQSVQIKTAICSECGRVYVSGGKTTTVTKDPSDQKPVQKPAQKPEPGQILDTLA' A
#
# COMPACT_ATOMS: atom_id res chain seq x y z
N MET A 1 -12.15 15.20 -5.68
CA MET A 1 -10.93 14.94 -6.47
C MET A 1 -10.62 16.19 -7.27
N ARG A 2 -9.35 16.56 -7.44
CA ARG A 2 -8.99 17.72 -8.27
C ARG A 2 -8.95 17.26 -9.73
N GLU A 3 -9.65 17.97 -10.60
CA GLU A 3 -9.68 17.72 -12.04
C GLU A 3 -8.25 17.85 -12.63
N GLY A 4 -7.90 16.99 -13.59
CA GLY A 4 -6.59 17.00 -14.25
C GLY A 4 -5.50 16.12 -13.61
N LYS A 5 -5.75 15.47 -12.47
CA LYS A 5 -4.80 14.49 -11.89
C LYS A 5 -5.14 13.06 -12.35
N GLU A 6 -4.14 12.33 -12.82
CA GLU A 6 -4.29 10.96 -13.32
C GLU A 6 -4.18 9.95 -12.17
N VAL A 7 -5.15 9.04 -12.03
CA VAL A 7 -5.08 7.97 -11.04
C VAL A 7 -4.10 6.91 -11.52
N VAL A 8 -2.99 6.75 -10.81
CA VAL A 8 -1.93 5.78 -11.17
C VAL A 8 -2.02 4.49 -10.38
N PHE A 9 -2.69 4.51 -9.22
CA PHE A 9 -2.89 3.32 -8.42
C PHE A 9 -4.11 3.48 -7.51
N GLN A 10 -4.88 2.41 -7.36
CA GLN A 10 -5.91 2.28 -6.34
C GLN A 10 -5.83 0.92 -5.69
N SER A 11 -5.99 0.88 -4.37
CA SER A 11 -6.17 -0.35 -3.63
C SER A 11 -7.25 -0.21 -2.59
N VAL A 12 -8.00 -1.30 -2.41
CA VAL A 12 -9.07 -1.39 -1.42
C VAL A 12 -8.72 -2.51 -0.46
N GLN A 13 -8.71 -2.19 0.84
CA GLN A 13 -8.56 -3.16 1.91
C GLN A 13 -9.88 -3.26 2.65
N ILE A 14 -10.48 -4.45 2.66
CA ILE A 14 -11.69 -4.73 3.40
C ILE A 14 -11.32 -5.40 4.72
N LYS A 15 -11.85 -4.87 5.81
CA LYS A 15 -11.74 -5.46 7.14
C LYS A 15 -13.06 -6.17 7.45
N THR A 16 -12.95 -7.42 7.87
CA THR A 16 -14.07 -8.22 8.35
C THR A 16 -13.90 -8.49 9.84
N ALA A 17 -15.01 -8.71 10.53
CA ALA A 17 -15.03 -9.15 11.91
C ALA A 17 -16.13 -10.21 12.12
N ILE A 18 -16.09 -10.87 13.27
CA ILE A 18 -17.09 -11.86 13.68
C ILE A 18 -17.97 -11.22 14.76
N CYS A 19 -19.28 -11.31 14.60
CA CYS A 19 -20.24 -10.85 15.60
C CYS A 19 -20.16 -11.73 16.85
N SER A 20 -19.95 -11.14 18.02
CA SER A 20 -19.84 -11.86 19.31
C SER A 20 -21.15 -12.54 19.73
N GLU A 21 -22.30 -12.03 19.28
CA GLU A 21 -23.62 -12.53 19.68
C GLU A 21 -24.04 -13.77 18.88
N CYS A 22 -23.75 -13.78 17.57
CA CYS A 22 -24.32 -14.76 16.65
C CYS A 22 -23.29 -15.46 15.76
N GLY A 23 -21.99 -15.12 15.88
CA GLY A 23 -20.90 -15.76 15.15
C GLY A 23 -20.86 -15.45 13.65
N ARG A 24 -21.72 -14.55 13.14
CA ARG A 24 -21.74 -14.20 11.71
C ARG A 24 -20.57 -13.29 11.37
N VAL A 25 -19.96 -13.55 10.22
CA VAL A 25 -18.94 -12.68 9.64
C VAL A 25 -19.63 -11.45 9.04
N TYR A 26 -19.09 -10.27 9.31
CA TYR A 26 -19.56 -9.01 8.72
C TYR A 26 -18.39 -8.13 8.30
N VAL A 27 -18.66 -7.18 7.39
CA VAL A 27 -17.69 -6.16 6.99
C VAL A 27 -17.66 -5.08 8.06
N SER A 28 -16.55 -5.00 8.79
CA SER A 28 -16.37 -4.02 9.88
C SER A 28 -15.83 -2.68 9.38
N GLY A 29 -15.39 -2.63 8.13
CA GLY A 29 -14.99 -1.40 7.46
C GLY A 29 -13.98 -1.68 6.36
N GLY A 30 -13.35 -0.63 5.87
CA GLY A 30 -12.31 -0.76 4.87
C GLY A 30 -11.52 0.52 4.70
N LYS A 31 -10.39 0.42 4.01
CA LYS A 31 -9.57 1.56 3.63
C LYS A 31 -9.34 1.53 2.13
N THR A 32 -9.74 2.61 1.48
CA THR A 32 -9.40 2.86 0.07
C THR A 32 -8.19 3.78 0.03
N THR A 33 -7.14 3.33 -0.66
CA THR A 33 -5.95 4.13 -0.94
C THR A 33 -5.97 4.49 -2.41
N THR A 34 -6.00 5.78 -2.72
CA THR A 34 -5.94 6.28 -4.09
C THR A 34 -4.68 7.13 -4.24
N VAL A 35 -3.83 6.73 -5.18
CA VAL A 35 -2.61 7.47 -5.55
C VAL A 35 -2.87 8.15 -6.89
N THR A 36 -2.70 9.45 -6.92
CA THR A 36 -2.94 10.27 -8.11
C THR A 36 -1.65 11.01 -8.46
N LYS A 37 -1.27 10.95 -9.73
CA LYS A 37 -0.13 11.66 -10.29
C LYS A 37 -0.61 12.98 -10.87
N ASP A 38 0.11 14.04 -10.54
CA ASP A 38 -0.01 15.30 -11.26
C ASP A 38 0.93 15.26 -12.46
N PRO A 39 0.48 15.56 -13.69
CA PRO A 39 1.37 15.60 -14.86
C PRO A 39 2.48 16.66 -14.73
N SER A 40 2.32 17.66 -13.84
CA SER A 40 3.35 18.67 -13.56
C SER A 40 4.38 18.26 -12.49
N ASP A 41 4.14 17.16 -11.77
CA ASP A 41 5.06 16.64 -10.74
C ASP A 41 6.17 15.78 -11.39
N GLN A 42 7.29 16.42 -11.76
CA GLN A 42 8.55 15.74 -12.11
C GLN A 42 9.42 15.41 -10.87
N LYS A 43 8.83 15.22 -9.69
CA LYS A 43 9.60 14.90 -8.48
C LYS A 43 9.98 13.40 -8.48
N PRO A 44 11.24 13.02 -8.16
CA PRO A 44 11.63 11.63 -8.07
C PRO A 44 10.73 10.90 -7.09
N VAL A 45 10.06 9.85 -7.57
CA VAL A 45 9.25 8.94 -6.74
C VAL A 45 10.17 8.33 -5.70
N GLN A 46 10.01 8.75 -4.45
CA GLN A 46 10.61 8.04 -3.32
C GLN A 46 9.90 6.69 -3.22
N LYS A 47 10.46 5.67 -3.87
CA LYS A 47 10.13 4.29 -3.55
C LYS A 47 10.34 4.15 -2.03
N PRO A 48 9.38 3.63 -1.25
CA PRO A 48 9.66 3.30 0.13
C PRO A 48 10.87 2.37 0.11
N ALA A 49 11.95 2.80 0.75
CA ALA A 49 13.17 2.03 0.84
C ALA A 49 12.84 0.71 1.53
N GLN A 50 12.65 -0.35 0.74
CA GLN A 50 12.84 -1.71 1.20
C GLN A 50 14.32 -1.78 1.55
N LYS A 51 14.63 -1.62 2.84
CA LYS A 51 15.95 -1.94 3.38
C LYS A 51 16.23 -3.40 3.02
N PRO A 52 17.26 -3.71 2.21
CA PRO A 52 17.68 -5.10 2.04
C PRO A 52 18.16 -5.60 3.40
N GLU A 53 17.66 -6.78 3.79
CA GLU A 53 17.98 -7.41 5.06
C GLU A 53 19.45 -7.86 5.06
N PRO A 54 20.23 -7.59 6.13
CA PRO A 54 21.65 -7.90 6.16
C PRO A 54 21.88 -9.40 6.34
N GLY A 55 22.09 -10.11 5.23
CA GLY A 55 22.45 -11.54 5.22
C GLY A 55 23.49 -11.94 4.18
N GLN A 56 24.11 -11.00 3.44
CA GLN A 56 24.98 -11.32 2.29
C GLN A 56 26.49 -11.03 2.52
N ILE A 57 26.98 -11.07 3.76
CA ILE A 57 28.42 -10.83 4.04
C ILE A 57 29.29 -12.09 4.08
N LEU A 58 28.81 -13.27 3.66
CA LEU A 58 29.58 -14.53 3.81
C LEU A 58 30.13 -15.17 2.53
N ASP A 59 30.06 -14.53 1.36
CA ASP A 59 30.48 -15.19 0.10
C ASP A 59 31.72 -14.56 -0.58
N THR A 60 32.42 -13.60 0.05
CA THR A 60 33.60 -12.95 -0.55
C THR A 60 34.93 -13.30 0.12
N LEU A 61 35.00 -14.41 0.86
CA LEU A 61 36.26 -14.97 1.35
C LEU A 61 36.37 -16.43 0.91
N ALA A 62 36.74 -16.61 -0.36
CA ALA A 62 37.33 -17.83 -0.90
C ALA A 62 38.34 -17.43 -2.00
#